data_AF-C4XHD2-F1
#
_entry.id   AF-C4XHD2-F1
#
_cell.length_a   1.000
_cell.length_b   1.000
_cell.length_c   1.000
_cell.angle_alpha   90.00
_cell.angle_beta   90.00
_cell.angle_gamma   90.00
#
_symmetry.space_group_name_H-M   'P 1'
#
loop_
_entity.id
_entity.type
_entity.pdbx_description
1 polymer ?
#
loop_
_entity_poly.entity_id
_entity_poly.type
_entity_poly.pdbx_seq_one_letter_code
_entity_poly.pdbx_strand_id
1 'polypeptide(L)'
;MRQDMTTPVYDSVAFLASDTFAVFNAAGDSFVSAFAPGLRLRADCGTDGVLFGTVASSSHDAETGRTVVATAMDGGAALTANLAEVLHGNDVPESLCAHAALHALGGRDALPAASTGVPGLVALANAAETRAGAEAAKAVTPAGLAAAVKGLITTNTTIYVATTGNDTSGDGSSAAPYASIAKALSSIANKLIASGAVVTIQVADGTYYSNSTITIDHPDADKTQILGNTSTETTVPIASIDTLAQTLTIVGNYLSNADGAKNIQPGDIIGLTGSSTSGLNGAYLVSGVSFDGTNTIIACLAEAIASATVGGGVAVIKPCNRVQLNFASGVHGVTFAVPTTFKNLKGLRLNSLGGSSRGLYAPRAAAANVGGQLIFHGWAVGVYAASQTIFDLTTAYFYGCTTAVLGYMSKANLYTGCVISKCTTGINAQRGSYIFSNSTVFRANTTDTSPALNTAGFNGQSYITTS
;
A
#
# COMPACT_ATOMS: atom_id res chain seq x y z
N MET A 1 -36.63 37.14 -15.48
CA MET A 1 -36.98 38.31 -14.66
C MET A 1 -37.43 37.77 -13.31
N ARG A 2 -36.66 37.99 -12.23
CA ARG A 2 -37.16 37.77 -10.87
C ARG A 2 -38.13 38.91 -10.60
N GLN A 3 -39.43 38.60 -10.54
CA GLN A 3 -40.41 39.51 -9.96
C GLN A 3 -40.02 39.61 -8.48
N ASP A 4 -39.70 40.81 -8.02
CA ASP A 4 -39.39 41.06 -6.62
C ASP A 4 -40.65 40.70 -5.81
N MET A 5 -40.63 39.54 -5.12
CA MET A 5 -41.79 38.98 -4.42
C MET A 5 -42.14 39.76 -3.14
N THR A 6 -41.72 41.02 -3.05
CA THR A 6 -41.95 41.90 -1.91
C THR A 6 -43.01 42.97 -2.20
N THR A 7 -43.41 43.15 -3.46
CA THR A 7 -44.48 44.10 -3.80
C THR A 7 -45.82 43.37 -3.91
N PRO A 8 -46.82 43.68 -3.07
CA PRO A 8 -48.15 43.10 -3.20
C PRO A 8 -48.73 43.34 -4.60
N VAL A 9 -49.51 42.37 -5.11
CA VAL A 9 -50.18 42.47 -6.43
C VAL A 9 -51.38 43.44 -6.39
N TYR A 10 -51.78 43.87 -5.19
CA TYR A 10 -52.84 44.84 -4.94
C TYR A 10 -52.24 46.20 -4.52
N ASP A 11 -52.95 47.30 -4.80
CA ASP A 11 -52.45 48.66 -4.50
C ASP A 11 -52.78 49.09 -3.08
N SER A 12 -53.82 48.53 -2.47
CA SER A 12 -54.33 48.97 -1.17
C SER A 12 -55.06 47.86 -0.41
N VAL A 13 -55.03 47.99 0.92
CA VAL A 13 -55.75 47.17 1.89
C VAL A 13 -56.70 48.05 2.69
N ALA A 14 -57.89 47.54 2.99
CA ALA A 14 -58.86 48.20 3.86
C ALA A 14 -59.38 47.23 4.92
N PHE A 15 -59.26 47.63 6.19
CA PHE A 15 -59.95 46.95 7.28
C PHE A 15 -61.47 47.07 7.14
N LEU A 16 -62.19 45.96 7.28
CA LEU A 16 -63.66 45.95 7.26
C LEU A 16 -64.24 45.54 8.62
N ALA A 17 -63.69 44.49 9.23
CA ALA A 17 -64.09 43.96 10.54
C ALA A 17 -62.92 43.21 11.20
N SER A 18 -63.09 42.81 12.47
CA SER A 18 -62.06 42.10 13.27
C SER A 18 -61.54 40.81 12.64
N ASP A 19 -62.27 40.23 11.69
CA ASP A 19 -61.94 39.01 10.96
C ASP A 19 -61.92 39.22 9.44
N THR A 20 -62.13 40.44 8.95
CA THR A 20 -62.38 40.69 7.52
C THR A 20 -61.65 41.94 7.03
N PHE A 21 -60.98 41.82 5.89
CA PHE A 21 -60.39 42.95 5.17
C PHE A 21 -60.74 42.89 3.68
N ALA A 22 -60.45 43.97 2.95
CA ALA A 22 -60.53 44.03 1.51
C ALA A 22 -59.19 44.43 0.89
N VAL A 23 -58.86 43.84 -0.26
CA VAL A 23 -57.77 44.26 -1.13
C VAL A 23 -58.32 44.76 -2.46
N PHE A 24 -57.66 45.74 -3.06
CA PHE A 24 -58.04 46.28 -4.36
C PHE A 24 -56.87 46.94 -5.06
N ASN A 25 -57.00 47.10 -6.38
CA ASN A 25 -56.13 47.92 -7.22
C ASN A 25 -56.98 48.89 -8.05
N ALA A 26 -56.33 49.84 -8.72
CA ALA A 26 -57.04 50.82 -9.55
C ALA A 26 -57.82 50.19 -10.71
N ALA A 27 -57.47 48.97 -11.14
CA ALA A 27 -58.14 48.24 -12.21
C ALA A 27 -59.39 47.47 -11.75
N GLY A 28 -59.61 47.33 -10.43
CA GLY A 28 -60.70 46.53 -9.87
C GLY A 28 -60.52 45.03 -10.10
N ASP A 29 -59.27 44.55 -10.19
CA ASP A 29 -58.98 43.14 -10.43
C ASP A 29 -59.45 42.24 -9.27
N SER A 30 -59.78 41.00 -9.60
CA SER A 30 -60.11 39.96 -8.61
C SER A 30 -58.85 39.29 -8.08
N PHE A 31 -58.70 39.28 -6.75
CA PHE A 31 -57.61 38.63 -6.02
C PHE A 31 -58.08 37.35 -5.30
N VAL A 32 -59.28 36.83 -5.61
CA VAL A 32 -59.87 35.65 -4.94
C VAL A 32 -58.92 34.44 -4.99
N SER A 33 -58.22 34.23 -6.11
CA SER A 33 -57.25 33.13 -6.25
C SER A 33 -55.98 33.34 -5.42
N ALA A 34 -55.55 34.59 -5.23
CA ALA A 34 -54.40 34.94 -4.39
C ALA A 34 -54.71 34.75 -2.90
N PHE A 35 -55.98 34.87 -2.51
CA PHE A 35 -56.49 34.62 -1.17
C PHE A 35 -57.40 33.38 -1.14
N ALA A 36 -56.95 32.24 -1.67
CA ALA A 36 -57.69 30.99 -1.56
C ALA A 36 -57.85 30.55 -0.08
N PRO A 37 -58.97 29.93 0.32
CA PRO A 37 -59.14 29.37 1.66
C PRO A 37 -57.99 28.45 2.07
N GLY A 38 -57.50 28.60 3.30
CA GLY A 38 -56.38 27.83 3.85
C GLY A 38 -54.99 28.46 3.68
N LEU A 39 -54.86 29.55 2.93
CA LEU A 39 -53.58 30.26 2.83
C LEU A 39 -53.22 31.00 4.13
N ARG A 40 -51.95 30.93 4.54
CA ARG A 40 -51.43 31.69 5.67
C ARG A 40 -51.35 33.17 5.33
N LEU A 41 -51.57 34.00 6.35
CA LEU A 41 -51.66 35.44 6.24
C LEU A 41 -50.78 36.09 7.30
N ARG A 42 -50.07 37.16 6.93
CA ARG A 42 -49.40 38.10 7.83
C ARG A 42 -50.04 39.46 7.61
N ALA A 43 -50.80 39.92 8.59
CA ALA A 43 -51.46 41.22 8.60
C ALA A 43 -50.65 42.19 9.46
N ASP A 44 -50.09 43.24 8.85
CA ASP A 44 -49.42 44.33 9.58
C ASP A 44 -50.47 45.36 10.01
N CYS A 45 -50.82 45.37 11.29
CA CYS A 45 -51.77 46.30 11.89
C CYS A 45 -51.08 47.57 12.43
N GLY A 46 -49.93 47.95 11.87
CA GLY A 46 -49.24 49.18 12.21
C GLY A 46 -48.84 49.22 13.68
N THR A 47 -49.42 50.15 14.44
CA THR A 47 -49.13 50.32 15.87
C THR A 47 -49.57 49.12 16.72
N ASP A 48 -50.52 48.32 16.24
CA ASP A 48 -51.03 47.14 16.94
C ASP A 48 -50.21 45.88 16.65
N GLY A 49 -49.16 46.01 15.82
CA GLY A 49 -48.20 44.97 15.51
C GLY A 49 -48.64 44.04 14.38
N VAL A 50 -47.84 42.99 14.19
CA VAL A 50 -48.04 41.99 13.14
C VAL A 50 -48.88 40.85 13.69
N LEU A 51 -49.98 40.55 13.03
CA LEU A 51 -50.86 39.43 13.35
C LEU A 51 -50.78 38.36 12.27
N PHE A 52 -50.95 37.11 12.68
CA PHE A 52 -50.97 35.97 11.77
C PHE A 52 -52.33 35.30 11.76
N GLY A 53 -52.70 34.76 10.62
CA GLY A 53 -53.96 34.05 10.45
C GLY A 53 -53.98 33.17 9.23
N THR A 54 -55.17 32.65 8.93
CA THR A 54 -55.44 31.84 7.75
C THR A 54 -56.64 32.40 7.03
N VAL A 55 -56.62 32.44 5.69
CA VAL A 55 -57.78 32.84 4.90
C VAL A 55 -58.90 31.81 5.09
N ALA A 56 -60.06 32.26 5.61
CA ALA A 56 -61.24 31.42 5.79
C ALA A 56 -62.08 31.37 4.51
N SER A 57 -62.28 32.51 3.86
CA SER A 57 -62.95 32.63 2.56
C SER A 57 -62.52 33.92 1.86
N SER A 58 -62.74 33.98 0.56
CA SER A 58 -62.57 35.21 -0.23
C SER A 58 -63.64 35.30 -1.31
N SER A 59 -64.08 36.52 -1.61
CA SER A 59 -65.08 36.80 -2.64
C SER A 59 -64.79 38.15 -3.31
N HIS A 60 -64.99 38.21 -4.62
CA HIS A 60 -64.87 39.46 -5.36
C HIS A 60 -66.22 40.19 -5.38
N ASP A 61 -66.23 41.40 -4.87
CA ASP A 61 -67.35 42.32 -4.97
C ASP A 61 -67.17 43.19 -6.23
N ALA A 62 -67.92 42.85 -7.27
CA ALA A 62 -67.85 43.51 -8.56
C ALA A 62 -68.38 44.96 -8.53
N GLU A 63 -69.21 45.34 -7.55
CA GLU A 63 -69.73 46.71 -7.45
C GLU A 63 -68.65 47.66 -6.93
N THR A 64 -67.82 47.19 -6.01
CA THR A 64 -66.75 48.00 -5.41
C THR A 64 -65.37 47.73 -6.00
N GLY A 65 -65.23 46.71 -6.85
CA GLY A 65 -63.94 46.26 -7.40
C GLY A 65 -62.99 45.69 -6.35
N ARG A 66 -63.51 45.24 -5.21
CA ARG A 66 -62.72 44.79 -4.05
C ARG A 66 -62.79 43.28 -3.91
N THR A 67 -61.70 42.67 -3.48
CA THR A 67 -61.73 41.28 -2.98
C THR A 67 -61.83 41.31 -1.46
N VAL A 68 -62.96 40.86 -0.94
CA VAL A 68 -63.21 40.74 0.50
C VAL A 68 -62.67 39.39 0.97
N VAL A 69 -61.89 39.40 2.04
CA VAL A 69 -61.20 38.23 2.58
C VAL A 69 -61.56 38.10 4.06
N ALA A 70 -62.23 36.99 4.40
CA ALA A 70 -62.46 36.60 5.78
C ALA A 70 -61.26 35.76 6.28
N THR A 71 -60.90 35.94 7.54
CA THR A 71 -59.70 35.37 8.16
C THR A 71 -60.02 34.68 9.46
N ALA A 72 -59.30 33.59 9.74
CA ALA A 72 -59.23 32.97 11.06
C ALA A 72 -57.85 33.32 11.65
N MET A 73 -57.81 34.34 12.50
CA MET A 73 -56.58 34.82 13.13
C MET A 73 -56.13 33.88 14.26
N ASP A 74 -54.81 33.72 14.41
CA ASP A 74 -54.23 32.79 15.36
C ASP A 74 -54.48 33.25 16.80
N GLY A 75 -54.65 32.29 17.72
CA GLY A 75 -54.79 32.56 19.15
C GLY A 75 -55.99 33.42 19.53
N GLY A 76 -56.98 33.57 18.64
CA GLY A 76 -58.14 34.45 18.86
C GLY A 76 -57.82 35.94 18.75
N ALA A 77 -56.68 36.30 18.13
CA ALA A 77 -56.39 37.68 17.78
C ALA A 77 -57.45 38.25 16.82
N ALA A 78 -57.48 39.56 16.65
CA ALA A 78 -58.39 40.26 15.75
C ALA A 78 -57.63 41.30 14.94
N LEU A 79 -57.95 41.41 13.65
CA LEU A 79 -57.51 42.54 12.83
C LEU A 79 -57.98 43.85 13.47
N THR A 80 -57.22 44.91 13.28
CA THR A 80 -57.56 46.24 13.78
C THR A 80 -57.70 47.24 12.63
N ALA A 81 -58.29 48.40 12.93
CA ALA A 81 -58.44 49.48 11.97
C ALA A 81 -57.10 50.06 11.47
N ASN A 82 -55.98 49.72 12.12
CA ASN A 82 -54.63 50.12 11.74
C ASN A 82 -53.98 49.18 10.69
N LEU A 83 -54.76 48.28 10.09
CA LEU A 83 -54.29 47.38 9.04
C LEU A 83 -53.70 48.14 7.85
N ALA A 84 -52.39 48.03 7.67
CA ALA A 84 -51.62 48.74 6.65
C ALA A 84 -51.20 47.83 5.49
N GLU A 85 -50.90 46.56 5.76
CA GLU A 85 -50.40 45.61 4.76
C GLU A 85 -50.86 44.19 5.07
N VAL A 86 -51.09 43.37 4.04
CA VAL A 86 -51.43 41.95 4.20
C VAL A 86 -50.65 41.06 3.24
N LEU A 87 -49.64 40.38 3.75
CA LEU A 87 -48.91 39.38 2.97
C LEU A 87 -49.60 38.02 3.09
N HIS A 88 -49.62 37.25 2.01
CA HIS A 88 -50.29 35.94 1.96
C HIS A 88 -49.40 34.84 1.39
N GLY A 89 -49.70 33.58 1.73
CA GLY A 89 -49.06 32.42 1.11
C GLY A 89 -47.53 32.45 1.21
N ASN A 90 -46.85 32.37 0.07
CA ASN A 90 -45.38 32.33 -0.03
C ASN A 90 -44.70 33.70 0.20
N ASP A 91 -45.47 34.78 0.35
CA ASP A 91 -44.94 36.14 0.51
C ASP A 91 -44.48 36.41 1.95
N VAL A 92 -44.78 35.50 2.87
CA VAL A 92 -44.38 35.59 4.28
C VAL A 92 -43.21 34.61 4.53
N PRO A 93 -41.99 35.07 4.84
CA PRO A 93 -40.89 34.18 5.21
C PRO A 93 -41.25 33.24 6.38
N GLU A 94 -42.17 33.65 7.26
CA GLU A 94 -42.65 32.83 8.39
C GLU A 94 -43.70 31.78 7.97
N SER A 95 -44.27 31.81 6.77
CA SER A 95 -45.07 30.69 6.25
C SER A 95 -44.20 29.48 5.84
N LEU A 96 -42.86 29.66 5.84
CA LEU A 96 -41.87 28.60 5.59
C LEU A 96 -41.76 27.58 6.73
N CYS A 97 -42.37 27.80 7.90
CA CYS A 97 -42.30 26.86 9.02
C CYS A 97 -42.84 25.46 8.67
N ALA A 98 -43.74 25.36 7.68
CA ALA A 98 -44.24 24.08 7.16
C ALA A 98 -43.50 23.61 5.89
N HIS A 99 -42.65 24.42 5.29
CA HIS A 99 -42.04 24.13 3.98
C HIS A 99 -41.10 22.91 4.03
N ALA A 100 -40.34 22.74 5.11
CA ALA A 100 -39.51 21.55 5.28
C ALA A 100 -40.35 20.25 5.30
N ALA A 101 -41.56 20.28 5.87
CA ALA A 101 -42.49 19.15 5.83
C ALA A 101 -43.10 18.94 4.44
N LEU A 102 -43.24 20.01 3.63
CA LEU A 102 -43.69 19.90 2.24
C LEU A 102 -42.65 19.24 1.32
N HIS A 103 -41.37 19.22 1.71
CA HIS A 103 -40.30 18.50 1.02
C HIS A 103 -40.05 17.08 1.53
N ALA A 104 -40.67 16.68 2.64
CA ALA A 104 -40.59 15.32 3.14
C ALA A 104 -41.35 14.34 2.22
N LEU A 105 -41.08 13.04 2.35
CA LEU A 105 -41.76 12.01 1.57
C LEU A 105 -43.29 12.08 1.78
N GLY A 106 -44.06 12.29 0.72
CA GLY A 106 -45.53 12.49 0.80
C GLY A 106 -45.97 13.95 0.99
N GLY A 107 -45.02 14.89 1.08
CA GLY A 107 -45.30 16.33 1.05
C GLY A 107 -45.69 16.84 -0.35
N ARG A 108 -46.17 18.09 -0.41
CA ARG A 108 -46.68 18.72 -1.66
C ARG A 108 -45.61 18.81 -2.76
N ASP A 109 -44.36 18.98 -2.39
CA ASP A 109 -43.22 19.09 -3.30
C ASP A 109 -42.04 18.24 -2.78
N ALA A 110 -42.33 16.96 -2.57
CA ALA A 110 -41.35 16.00 -2.09
C ALA A 110 -40.18 15.92 -3.08
N LEU A 111 -38.96 16.16 -2.59
CA LEU A 111 -37.78 15.94 -3.39
C LEU A 111 -37.62 14.43 -3.63
N PRO A 112 -37.46 13.97 -4.89
CA PRO A 112 -37.29 12.56 -5.16
C PRO A 112 -36.00 12.03 -4.52
N ALA A 113 -35.90 10.72 -4.34
CA ALA A 113 -34.63 10.09 -3.98
C ALA A 113 -33.63 10.24 -5.13
N ALA A 114 -32.37 10.53 -4.81
CA ALA A 114 -31.32 10.61 -5.82
C ALA A 114 -31.10 9.24 -6.48
N SER A 115 -30.87 9.25 -7.78
CA SER A 115 -30.42 8.10 -8.57
C SER A 115 -29.43 8.55 -9.64
N THR A 116 -28.90 7.62 -10.43
CA THR A 116 -28.04 7.97 -11.57
C THR A 116 -28.78 8.72 -12.68
N GLY A 117 -30.11 8.68 -12.71
CA GLY A 117 -30.94 9.36 -13.72
C GLY A 117 -31.76 10.55 -13.21
N VAL A 118 -31.84 10.75 -11.89
CA VAL A 118 -32.68 11.78 -11.27
C VAL A 118 -31.94 12.41 -10.08
N PRO A 119 -31.70 13.73 -10.07
CA PRO A 119 -31.15 14.42 -8.90
C PRO A 119 -32.16 14.39 -7.75
N GLY A 120 -31.70 14.28 -6.50
CA GLY A 120 -32.59 14.12 -5.36
C GLY A 120 -31.91 14.08 -3.99
N LEU A 121 -32.66 13.69 -2.96
CA LEU A 121 -32.16 13.50 -1.60
C LEU A 121 -31.31 12.22 -1.49
N VAL A 122 -30.25 12.29 -0.69
CA VAL A 122 -29.37 11.14 -0.40
C VAL A 122 -29.39 10.83 1.09
N ALA A 123 -29.45 9.54 1.44
CA ALA A 123 -29.08 9.10 2.78
C ALA A 123 -27.57 8.85 2.83
N LEU A 124 -26.93 9.11 3.97
CA LEU A 124 -25.52 8.80 4.15
C LEU A 124 -25.36 7.31 4.44
N ALA A 125 -24.44 6.64 3.73
CA ALA A 125 -24.08 5.26 4.01
C ALA A 125 -23.35 5.16 5.36
N ASN A 126 -23.73 4.18 6.18
CA ASN A 126 -22.92 3.83 7.35
C ASN A 126 -21.65 3.05 6.93
N ALA A 127 -20.75 2.76 7.88
CA ALA A 127 -19.48 2.09 7.58
C ALA A 127 -19.64 0.63 7.10
N ALA A 128 -20.71 -0.07 7.48
CA ALA A 128 -20.99 -1.42 6.99
C ALA A 128 -21.52 -1.38 5.54
N GLU A 129 -22.44 -0.46 5.26
CA GLU A 129 -23.01 -0.23 3.92
C GLU A 129 -21.94 0.22 2.93
N THR A 130 -21.05 1.13 3.35
CA THR A 130 -19.93 1.58 2.50
C THR A 130 -18.97 0.42 2.18
N ARG A 131 -18.70 -0.46 3.15
CA ARG A 131 -17.86 -1.66 2.95
C ARG A 131 -18.50 -2.71 2.05
N ALA A 132 -19.82 -2.87 2.13
CA ALA A 132 -20.57 -3.82 1.32
C ALA A 132 -20.77 -3.35 -0.13
N GLY A 133 -20.77 -2.02 -0.36
CA GLY A 133 -20.98 -1.44 -1.69
C GLY A 133 -22.37 -1.75 -2.28
N ALA A 134 -23.36 -2.08 -1.45
CA ALA A 134 -24.64 -2.64 -1.88
C ALA A 134 -25.73 -1.58 -2.16
N GLU A 135 -25.59 -0.37 -1.59
CA GLU A 135 -26.67 0.63 -1.58
C GLU A 135 -26.39 1.82 -2.50
N ALA A 136 -26.81 1.70 -3.77
CA ALA A 136 -26.62 2.74 -4.79
C ALA A 136 -27.38 4.06 -4.50
N ALA A 137 -28.38 4.04 -3.61
CA ALA A 137 -29.15 5.22 -3.20
C ALA A 137 -28.50 6.02 -2.07
N LYS A 138 -27.35 5.57 -1.54
CA LYS A 138 -26.66 6.21 -0.42
C LYS A 138 -25.35 6.85 -0.83
N ALA A 139 -25.11 8.05 -0.30
CA ALA A 139 -23.85 8.75 -0.49
C ALA A 139 -22.79 8.26 0.49
N VAL A 140 -21.58 8.00 -0.02
CA VAL A 140 -20.42 7.68 0.80
C VAL A 140 -19.84 8.97 1.38
N THR A 141 -19.71 9.03 2.71
CA THR A 141 -19.01 10.14 3.37
C THR A 141 -17.49 9.93 3.29
N PRO A 142 -16.66 10.98 3.44
CA PRO A 142 -15.22 10.80 3.59
C PRO A 142 -14.83 9.84 4.73
N ALA A 143 -15.58 9.84 5.83
CA ALA A 143 -15.40 8.89 6.94
C ALA A 143 -15.80 7.46 6.57
N GLY A 144 -16.91 7.28 5.85
CA GLY A 144 -17.34 5.99 5.31
C GLY A 144 -16.33 5.42 4.33
N LEU A 145 -15.80 6.27 3.43
CA LEU A 145 -14.73 5.91 2.50
C LEU A 145 -13.47 5.48 3.26
N ALA A 146 -13.03 6.26 4.25
CA ALA A 146 -11.88 5.92 5.08
C ALA A 146 -12.07 4.60 5.85
N ALA A 147 -13.29 4.31 6.32
CA ALA A 147 -13.64 3.05 6.98
C ALA A 147 -13.78 1.87 6.01
N ALA A 148 -14.10 2.14 4.73
CA ALA A 148 -14.29 1.12 3.70
C ALA A 148 -13.02 0.78 2.93
N VAL A 149 -12.04 1.70 2.89
CA VAL A 149 -10.66 1.34 2.56
C VAL A 149 -10.26 0.25 3.55
N LYS A 150 -9.99 -0.96 3.03
CA LYS A 150 -9.98 -2.26 3.73
C LYS A 150 -8.79 -2.45 4.70
N GLY A 151 -8.34 -1.36 5.30
CA GLY A 151 -7.16 -1.22 6.13
C GLY A 151 -6.21 -0.21 5.49
N LEU A 152 -6.11 0.98 6.08
CA LEU A 152 -5.02 1.90 5.81
C LEU A 152 -3.96 1.67 6.88
N ILE A 153 -2.76 1.29 6.46
CA ILE A 153 -1.59 1.21 7.34
C ILE A 153 -0.99 2.62 7.41
N THR A 154 -1.30 3.34 8.48
CA THR A 154 -0.90 4.74 8.68
C THR A 154 0.44 4.91 9.41
N THR A 155 0.95 3.85 10.01
CA THR A 155 2.21 3.85 10.78
C THR A 155 3.07 2.66 10.41
N ASN A 156 4.37 2.74 10.71
CA ASN A 156 5.29 1.63 10.48
C ASN A 156 4.79 0.38 11.20
N THR A 157 4.60 -0.69 10.44
CA THR A 157 4.03 -1.95 10.93
C THR A 157 5.02 -3.07 10.71
N THR A 158 5.26 -3.88 11.74
CA THR A 158 6.07 -5.09 11.63
C THR A 158 5.17 -6.31 11.71
N ILE A 159 5.29 -7.19 10.73
CA ILE A 159 4.60 -8.48 10.64
C ILE A 159 5.65 -9.56 10.84
N TYR A 160 5.47 -10.40 11.85
CA TYR A 160 6.42 -11.43 12.21
C TYR A 160 6.09 -12.75 11.51
N VAL A 161 7.13 -13.37 10.96
CA VAL A 161 7.11 -14.71 10.38
C VAL A 161 8.12 -15.57 11.16
N ALA A 162 7.69 -16.73 11.63
CA ALA A 162 8.54 -17.65 12.38
C ALA A 162 8.19 -19.11 12.06
N THR A 163 9.16 -20.02 12.18
CA THR A 163 8.92 -21.47 12.02
C THR A 163 7.96 -22.05 13.06
N THR A 164 7.80 -21.38 14.19
CA THR A 164 6.82 -21.70 15.25
C THR A 164 5.46 -21.04 15.04
N GLY A 165 5.30 -20.25 13.97
CA GLY A 165 4.07 -19.54 13.64
C GLY A 165 2.97 -20.42 13.06
N ASN A 166 1.82 -19.82 12.74
CA ASN A 166 0.68 -20.52 12.17
C ASN A 166 -0.04 -19.66 11.13
N ASP A 167 -0.27 -20.18 9.91
CA ASP A 167 -0.92 -19.42 8.84
C ASP A 167 -2.46 -19.42 8.90
N THR A 168 -3.04 -20.27 9.75
CA THR A 168 -4.49 -20.30 10.02
C THR A 168 -4.84 -19.43 11.22
N SER A 169 -4.10 -19.54 12.33
CA SER A 169 -4.42 -18.85 13.59
C SER A 169 -3.48 -17.71 13.97
N GLY A 170 -2.34 -17.56 13.31
CA GLY A 170 -1.43 -16.43 13.53
C GLY A 170 -2.08 -15.13 13.07
N ASP A 171 -1.72 -14.03 13.73
CA ASP A 171 -2.16 -12.67 13.39
C ASP A 171 -1.01 -11.80 12.86
N GLY A 172 0.21 -12.33 12.86
CA GLY A 172 1.42 -11.62 12.43
C GLY A 172 2.07 -10.77 13.52
N SER A 173 1.59 -10.83 14.76
CA SER A 173 2.28 -10.27 15.92
C SER A 173 3.49 -11.14 16.31
N SER A 174 4.37 -10.61 17.16
CA SER A 174 5.50 -11.39 17.68
C SER A 174 5.07 -12.56 18.59
N ALA A 175 3.89 -12.47 19.20
CA ALA A 175 3.34 -13.52 20.05
C ALA A 175 2.62 -14.62 19.25
N ALA A 176 2.02 -14.25 18.11
CA ALA A 176 1.34 -15.17 17.19
C ALA A 176 1.77 -14.94 15.73
N PRO A 177 3.05 -15.21 15.41
CA PRO A 177 3.59 -14.95 14.08
C PRO A 177 2.93 -15.83 13.01
N TYR A 178 2.99 -15.38 11.76
CA TYR A 178 2.65 -16.25 10.63
C TYR A 178 3.73 -17.32 10.44
N ALA A 179 3.35 -18.46 9.88
CA ALA A 179 4.29 -19.54 9.54
C ALA A 179 5.05 -19.23 8.24
N SER A 180 4.44 -18.46 7.33
CA SER A 180 5.01 -18.16 6.01
C SER A 180 4.99 -16.68 5.61
N ILE A 181 5.95 -16.32 4.76
CA ILE A 181 6.02 -15.00 4.11
C ILE A 181 4.79 -14.77 3.21
N ALA A 182 4.31 -15.82 2.52
CA ALA A 182 3.14 -15.73 1.65
C ALA A 182 1.87 -15.31 2.43
N LYS A 183 1.69 -15.85 3.64
CA LYS A 183 0.60 -15.43 4.53
C LYS A 183 0.77 -13.99 5.01
N ALA A 184 1.99 -13.58 5.38
CA ALA A 184 2.27 -12.20 5.76
C ALA A 184 1.91 -11.21 4.64
N LEU A 185 2.32 -11.49 3.39
CA LEU A 185 1.95 -10.68 2.22
C LEU A 185 0.43 -10.68 1.98
N SER A 186 -0.22 -11.83 2.12
CA SER A 186 -1.68 -11.95 1.98
C SER A 186 -2.43 -11.09 3.01
N SER A 187 -1.88 -10.92 4.21
CA SER A 187 -2.48 -10.10 5.28
C SER A 187 -2.49 -8.59 4.99
N ILE A 188 -1.70 -8.15 4.00
CA ILE A 188 -1.62 -6.76 3.54
C ILE A 188 -2.14 -6.57 2.11
N ALA A 189 -2.39 -7.63 1.35
CA ALA A 189 -2.74 -7.56 -0.08
C ALA A 189 -3.93 -6.64 -0.43
N ASN A 190 -4.87 -6.44 0.50
CA ASN A 190 -6.04 -5.57 0.30
C ASN A 190 -5.96 -4.25 1.08
N LYS A 191 -4.78 -3.88 1.60
CA LYS A 191 -4.58 -2.68 2.41
C LYS A 191 -3.85 -1.61 1.59
N LEU A 192 -4.06 -0.35 1.94
CA LEU A 192 -3.23 0.75 1.45
C LEU A 192 -2.15 1.05 2.48
N ILE A 193 -0.97 1.46 2.03
CA ILE A 193 0.12 1.90 2.91
C ILE A 193 0.30 3.40 2.75
N ALA A 194 0.06 4.16 3.82
CA ALA A 194 0.11 5.62 3.79
C ALA A 194 1.50 6.14 3.40
N SER A 195 1.55 7.32 2.78
CA SER A 195 2.81 8.01 2.52
C SER A 195 3.52 8.30 3.85
N GLY A 196 4.69 7.70 4.08
CA GLY A 196 5.43 7.78 5.34
C GLY A 196 5.38 6.51 6.22
N ALA A 197 4.49 5.55 5.92
CA ALA A 197 4.46 4.26 6.58
C ALA A 197 5.28 3.20 5.80
N VAL A 198 5.87 2.25 6.52
CA VAL A 198 6.58 1.10 5.97
C VAL A 198 6.05 -0.18 6.61
N VAL A 199 5.76 -1.19 5.79
CA VAL A 199 5.47 -2.54 6.28
C VAL A 199 6.74 -3.38 6.22
N THR A 200 7.13 -3.91 7.38
CA THR A 200 8.29 -4.80 7.51
C THR A 200 7.79 -6.21 7.79
N ILE A 201 8.05 -7.14 6.87
CA ILE A 201 7.87 -8.57 7.15
C ILE A 201 9.20 -9.06 7.74
N GLN A 202 9.21 -9.26 9.06
CA GLN A 202 10.37 -9.72 9.81
C GLN A 202 10.34 -11.24 9.92
N VAL A 203 11.29 -11.90 9.27
CA VAL A 203 11.42 -13.36 9.25
C VAL A 203 12.45 -13.77 10.31
N ALA A 204 12.04 -14.61 11.25
CA ALA A 204 12.91 -15.14 12.29
C ALA A 204 13.86 -16.21 11.75
N ASP A 205 14.97 -16.43 12.47
CA ASP A 205 15.89 -17.54 12.22
C ASP A 205 15.14 -18.87 12.17
N GLY A 206 15.48 -19.69 11.19
CA GLY A 206 14.82 -20.95 10.93
C GLY A 206 14.96 -21.40 9.48
N THR A 207 14.50 -22.63 9.24
CA THR A 207 14.42 -23.20 7.90
C THR A 207 12.96 -23.26 7.49
N TYR A 208 12.65 -22.61 6.38
CA TYR A 208 11.32 -22.52 5.80
C TYR A 208 11.31 -23.28 4.48
N TYR A 209 10.24 -24.01 4.22
CA TYR A 209 10.05 -24.72 2.95
C TYR A 209 8.94 -24.03 2.17
N SER A 210 9.24 -23.64 0.93
CA SER A 210 8.24 -23.12 -0.01
C SER A 210 8.11 -24.06 -1.21
N ASN A 211 6.87 -24.40 -1.53
CA ASN A 211 6.49 -25.18 -2.70
C ASN A 211 5.96 -24.30 -3.84
N SER A 212 5.96 -22.98 -3.67
CA SER A 212 5.40 -22.02 -4.61
C SER A 212 6.22 -20.73 -4.67
N THR A 213 5.97 -19.95 -5.72
CA THR A 213 6.52 -18.60 -5.89
C THR A 213 5.97 -17.65 -4.82
N ILE A 214 6.86 -16.86 -4.22
CA ILE A 214 6.48 -15.73 -3.38
C ILE A 214 6.34 -14.50 -4.27
N THR A 215 5.10 -14.10 -4.55
CA THR A 215 4.82 -12.92 -5.37
C THR A 215 4.60 -11.70 -4.48
N ILE A 216 5.37 -10.62 -4.72
CA ILE A 216 5.22 -9.34 -4.04
C ILE A 216 4.41 -8.42 -4.96
N ASP A 217 3.13 -8.72 -5.11
CA ASP A 217 2.22 -7.93 -5.94
C ASP A 217 1.36 -7.05 -5.03
N HIS A 218 1.86 -5.86 -4.74
CA HIS A 218 1.17 -4.85 -3.95
C HIS A 218 1.30 -3.49 -4.64
N PRO A 219 0.23 -2.68 -4.74
CA PRO A 219 0.29 -1.36 -5.36
C PRO A 219 1.28 -0.42 -4.65
N ASP A 220 1.40 -0.54 -3.32
CA ASP A 220 2.39 0.14 -2.48
C ASP A 220 3.63 -0.74 -2.12
N ALA A 221 4.08 -1.62 -3.01
CA ALA A 221 5.23 -2.50 -2.72
C ALA A 221 6.53 -1.72 -2.44
N ASP A 222 6.63 -0.47 -2.88
CA ASP A 222 7.73 0.46 -2.62
C ASP A 222 7.83 0.86 -1.14
N LYS A 223 6.78 0.56 -0.37
CA LYS A 223 6.69 0.75 1.09
C LYS A 223 6.74 -0.56 1.86
N THR A 224 6.94 -1.69 1.18
CA THR A 224 7.02 -3.02 1.79
C THR A 224 8.45 -3.55 1.74
N GLN A 225 8.93 -4.13 2.83
CA GLN A 225 10.24 -4.78 2.90
C GLN A 225 10.15 -6.15 3.59
N ILE A 226 11.03 -7.07 3.19
CA ILE A 226 11.16 -8.39 3.80
C ILE A 226 12.59 -8.50 4.34
N LEU A 227 12.69 -8.68 5.66
CA LEU A 227 13.95 -8.73 6.38
C LEU A 227 14.03 -10.07 7.11
N GLY A 228 15.07 -10.85 6.83
CA GLY A 228 15.47 -11.96 7.67
C GLY A 228 16.41 -11.49 8.77
N ASN A 229 17.52 -12.21 8.96
CA ASN A 229 18.53 -11.85 9.93
C ASN A 229 19.49 -10.81 9.34
N THR A 230 19.32 -9.57 9.78
CA THR A 230 20.06 -8.39 9.33
C THR A 230 21.08 -7.92 10.35
N SER A 231 21.42 -8.75 11.35
CA SER A 231 22.51 -8.47 12.28
C SER A 231 23.82 -8.18 11.51
N THR A 232 24.76 -7.49 12.16
CA THR A 232 26.03 -7.12 11.53
C THR A 232 26.81 -8.36 11.09
N GLU A 233 27.34 -8.34 9.87
CA GLU A 233 28.23 -9.40 9.38
C GLU A 233 29.45 -9.52 10.29
N THR A 234 29.83 -10.75 10.64
CA THR A 234 31.00 -10.96 11.50
C THR A 234 32.21 -11.22 10.63
N THR A 235 33.22 -10.36 10.75
CA THR A 235 34.47 -10.46 10.01
C THR A 235 35.58 -10.95 10.94
N VAL A 236 36.23 -12.05 10.57
CA VAL A 236 37.20 -12.76 11.42
C VAL A 236 38.51 -12.97 10.66
N PRO A 237 39.68 -12.65 11.24
CA PRO A 237 40.95 -12.97 10.61
C PRO A 237 41.12 -14.47 10.38
N ILE A 238 41.67 -14.82 9.22
CA ILE A 238 42.07 -16.19 8.90
C ILE A 238 43.43 -16.44 9.56
N ALA A 239 43.54 -17.47 10.39
CA ALA A 239 44.76 -17.84 11.10
C ALA A 239 45.64 -18.77 10.25
N SER A 240 45.06 -19.79 9.62
CA SER A 240 45.78 -20.72 8.75
C SER A 240 44.84 -21.39 7.73
N ILE A 241 45.43 -21.95 6.67
CA ILE A 241 44.72 -22.69 5.63
C ILE A 241 45.47 -23.99 5.37
N ASP A 242 44.75 -25.10 5.33
CA ASP A 242 45.26 -26.40 4.89
C ASP A 242 44.51 -26.81 3.61
N THR A 243 45.21 -26.81 2.49
CA THR A 243 44.63 -27.15 1.18
C THR A 243 44.44 -28.65 0.98
N LEU A 244 45.21 -29.49 1.69
CA LEU A 244 45.10 -30.95 1.60
C LEU A 244 43.92 -31.44 2.43
N ALA A 245 43.78 -30.93 3.65
CA ALA A 245 42.63 -31.21 4.51
C ALA A 245 41.37 -30.42 4.11
N GLN A 246 41.51 -29.43 3.23
CA GLN A 246 40.44 -28.50 2.82
C GLN A 246 39.82 -27.77 4.01
N THR A 247 40.67 -27.32 4.94
CA THR A 247 40.24 -26.62 6.16
C THR A 247 40.75 -25.19 6.22
N LEU A 248 39.92 -24.32 6.81
CA LEU A 248 40.23 -22.93 7.13
C LEU A 248 40.19 -22.78 8.65
N THR A 249 41.24 -22.22 9.24
CA THR A 249 41.28 -21.91 10.68
C THR A 249 41.06 -20.42 10.86
N ILE A 250 40.08 -20.04 11.67
CA ILE A 250 39.76 -18.63 11.98
C ILE A 250 39.89 -18.36 13.48
N VAL A 251 40.30 -17.14 13.83
CA VAL A 251 40.60 -16.75 15.21
C VAL A 251 39.35 -16.74 16.09
N GLY A 252 39.33 -17.52 17.19
CA GLY A 252 38.25 -17.52 18.19
C GLY A 252 37.27 -18.69 18.08
N ASN A 253 36.29 -18.77 19.00
CA ASN A 253 35.28 -19.82 19.06
C ASN A 253 33.97 -19.39 18.39
N TYR A 254 33.69 -19.99 17.23
CA TYR A 254 32.45 -19.86 16.46
C TYR A 254 31.73 -21.21 16.30
N LEU A 255 32.16 -22.26 17.01
CA LEU A 255 31.36 -23.48 17.12
C LEU A 255 30.30 -23.32 18.23
N SER A 256 30.67 -22.64 19.32
CA SER A 256 29.86 -22.46 20.53
C SER A 256 30.05 -21.04 21.10
N ASN A 257 29.96 -20.04 20.24
CA ASN A 257 29.95 -18.63 20.64
C ASN A 257 28.74 -18.33 21.53
N ALA A 258 28.92 -17.41 22.49
CA ALA A 258 27.84 -16.93 23.35
C ALA A 258 26.73 -16.24 22.52
N ASP A 259 27.10 -15.59 21.42
CA ASP A 259 26.17 -15.10 20.41
C ASP A 259 25.93 -16.20 19.37
N GLY A 260 24.88 -16.99 19.57
CA GLY A 260 24.56 -18.13 18.70
C GLY A 260 24.33 -17.78 17.22
N ALA A 261 23.99 -16.52 16.91
CA ALA A 261 23.87 -16.04 15.53
C ALA A 261 25.22 -16.01 14.80
N LYS A 262 26.33 -15.93 15.55
CA LYS A 262 27.70 -15.97 15.01
C LYS A 262 28.26 -17.37 14.86
N ASN A 263 27.59 -18.39 15.40
CA ASN A 263 28.09 -19.76 15.25
C ASN A 263 28.22 -20.12 13.77
N ILE A 264 29.07 -21.08 13.44
CA ILE A 264 29.19 -21.66 12.11
C ILE A 264 28.74 -23.11 12.26
N GLN A 265 27.90 -23.56 11.33
CA GLN A 265 27.42 -24.94 11.30
C GLN A 265 27.65 -25.55 9.90
N PRO A 266 27.71 -26.88 9.80
CA PRO A 266 27.64 -27.55 8.51
C PRO A 266 26.48 -27.05 7.66
N GLY A 267 26.75 -26.83 6.38
CA GLY A 267 25.81 -26.26 5.43
C GLY A 267 25.86 -24.74 5.32
N ASP A 268 26.45 -24.00 6.27
CA ASP A 268 26.63 -22.54 6.14
C ASP A 268 27.51 -22.19 4.92
N ILE A 269 27.28 -21.01 4.34
CA ILE A 269 28.14 -20.44 3.30
C ILE A 269 28.87 -19.24 3.89
N ILE A 270 30.19 -19.33 3.94
CA ILE A 270 31.08 -18.25 4.40
C ILE A 270 31.79 -17.60 3.22
N GLY A 271 32.12 -16.33 3.33
CA GLY A 271 32.92 -15.64 2.31
C GLY A 271 34.31 -15.39 2.82
N LEU A 272 35.33 -15.63 2.00
CA LEU A 272 36.68 -15.17 2.23
C LEU A 272 36.92 -13.95 1.34
N THR A 273 37.40 -12.86 1.94
CA THR A 273 37.67 -11.61 1.23
C THR A 273 38.96 -10.95 1.72
N GLY A 274 39.51 -10.05 0.92
CA GLY A 274 40.67 -9.24 1.30
C GLY A 274 42.01 -10.00 1.34
N SER A 275 42.05 -11.27 0.92
CA SER A 275 43.33 -11.96 0.73
C SER A 275 44.03 -11.41 -0.51
N SER A 276 45.34 -11.18 -0.41
CA SER A 276 46.21 -10.89 -1.55
C SER A 276 46.35 -12.08 -2.51
N THR A 277 45.98 -13.28 -2.07
CA THR A 277 45.93 -14.46 -2.93
C THR A 277 44.56 -14.54 -3.59
N SER A 278 44.45 -14.05 -4.82
CA SER A 278 43.17 -13.90 -5.54
C SER A 278 42.31 -15.18 -5.55
N GLY A 279 42.92 -16.36 -5.72
CA GLY A 279 42.21 -17.64 -5.73
C GLY A 279 41.59 -18.08 -4.39
N LEU A 280 41.94 -17.41 -3.28
CA LEU A 280 41.34 -17.65 -1.97
C LEU A 280 40.05 -16.87 -1.74
N ASN A 281 39.92 -15.68 -2.33
CA ASN A 281 38.71 -14.90 -2.15
C ASN A 281 37.54 -15.62 -2.83
N GLY A 282 36.41 -15.77 -2.15
CA GLY A 282 35.24 -16.48 -2.68
C GLY A 282 34.31 -16.98 -1.59
N ALA A 283 33.23 -17.65 -1.99
CA ALA A 283 32.31 -18.29 -1.07
C ALA A 283 32.67 -19.78 -0.93
N TYR A 284 32.50 -20.30 0.29
CA TYR A 284 32.85 -21.67 0.67
C TYR A 284 31.69 -22.29 1.44
N LEU A 285 31.25 -23.48 1.02
CA LEU A 285 30.26 -24.25 1.75
C LEU A 285 30.94 -25.04 2.86
N VAL A 286 30.47 -24.84 4.08
CA VAL A 286 30.98 -25.53 5.27
C VAL A 286 30.47 -26.97 5.29
N SER A 287 31.37 -27.94 5.38
CA SER A 287 31.06 -29.37 5.54
C SER A 287 31.18 -29.84 6.99
N GLY A 288 32.03 -29.18 7.77
CA GLY A 288 32.28 -29.51 9.18
C GLY A 288 32.85 -28.31 9.93
N VAL A 289 32.64 -28.28 11.25
CA VAL A 289 33.18 -27.24 12.13
C VAL A 289 33.68 -27.89 13.41
N SER A 290 34.89 -27.55 13.83
CA SER A 290 35.45 -27.95 15.11
C SER A 290 36.16 -26.77 15.79
N PHE A 291 36.47 -26.93 17.07
CA PHE A 291 37.20 -25.94 17.86
C PHE A 291 38.42 -26.62 18.49
N ASP A 292 39.61 -26.07 18.27
CA ASP A 292 40.88 -26.66 18.72
C ASP A 292 41.28 -26.24 20.15
N GLY A 293 40.43 -25.46 20.83
CA GLY A 293 40.71 -24.84 22.12
C GLY A 293 41.05 -23.35 22.02
N THR A 294 41.43 -22.85 20.83
CA THR A 294 41.76 -21.44 20.57
C THR A 294 41.02 -20.88 19.35
N ASN A 295 40.98 -21.65 18.27
CA ASN A 295 40.48 -21.26 16.97
C ASN A 295 39.38 -22.20 16.47
N THR A 296 38.54 -21.69 15.58
CA THR A 296 37.54 -22.50 14.88
C THR A 296 38.15 -23.04 13.59
N ILE A 297 38.09 -24.35 13.42
CA ILE A 297 38.51 -25.04 12.21
C ILE A 297 37.25 -25.33 11.40
N ILE A 298 37.23 -24.86 10.16
CA ILE A 298 36.12 -24.97 9.23
C ILE A 298 36.56 -25.90 8.11
N ALA A 299 35.99 -27.09 8.06
CA ALA A 299 36.12 -27.95 6.88
C ALA A 299 35.21 -27.42 5.79
N CYS A 300 35.76 -27.18 4.61
CA CYS A 300 34.98 -26.87 3.42
C CYS A 300 34.48 -28.18 2.79
N LEU A 301 33.41 -28.13 1.99
CA LEU A 301 33.06 -29.23 1.11
C LEU A 301 34.25 -29.50 0.16
N ALA A 302 34.24 -30.61 -0.60
CA ALA A 302 35.32 -31.15 -1.46
C ALA A 302 35.96 -30.19 -2.51
N GLU A 303 35.70 -28.89 -2.42
CA GLU A 303 36.31 -27.81 -3.15
C GLU A 303 37.80 -27.68 -2.87
N ALA A 304 38.60 -27.62 -3.93
CA ALA A 304 39.99 -27.22 -3.83
C ALA A 304 40.10 -25.78 -3.28
N ILE A 305 40.84 -25.62 -2.19
CA ILE A 305 41.30 -24.32 -1.70
C ILE A 305 42.57 -23.96 -2.49
N ALA A 306 42.57 -22.79 -3.12
CA ALA A 306 43.56 -22.46 -4.15
C ALA A 306 44.99 -22.23 -3.62
N SER A 307 45.17 -22.06 -2.30
CA SER A 307 46.46 -21.74 -1.68
C SER A 307 46.46 -22.06 -0.20
N ALA A 308 47.60 -22.48 0.34
CA ALA A 308 47.82 -22.60 1.80
C ALA A 308 48.30 -21.27 2.42
N THR A 309 48.74 -20.33 1.60
CA THR A 309 49.18 -19.01 2.04
C THR A 309 47.97 -18.13 2.31
N VAL A 310 47.71 -17.81 3.58
CA VAL A 310 46.60 -16.94 3.99
C VAL A 310 46.58 -15.64 3.18
N GLY A 311 47.75 -15.03 2.95
CA GLY A 311 47.89 -13.81 2.14
C GLY A 311 47.15 -12.60 2.74
N GLY A 312 46.89 -12.62 4.05
CA GLY A 312 45.94 -11.71 4.70
C GLY A 312 44.47 -12.08 4.42
N GLY A 313 43.56 -11.18 4.74
CA GLY A 313 42.13 -11.38 4.51
C GLY A 313 41.37 -11.93 5.71
N VAL A 314 40.07 -12.09 5.50
CA VAL A 314 39.08 -12.32 6.55
C VAL A 314 38.01 -13.29 6.08
N ALA A 315 37.53 -14.11 7.01
CA ALA A 315 36.28 -14.84 6.86
C ALA A 315 35.12 -13.95 7.28
N VAL A 316 34.13 -13.84 6.41
CA VAL A 316 32.89 -13.10 6.61
C VAL A 316 31.77 -14.10 6.85
N ILE A 317 31.28 -14.12 8.08
CA ILE A 317 30.14 -14.93 8.53
C ILE A 317 28.88 -14.10 8.32
N LYS A 318 28.01 -14.60 7.44
CA LYS A 318 26.75 -13.95 7.11
C LYS A 318 25.63 -14.43 8.06
N PRO A 319 24.93 -13.52 8.76
CA PRO A 319 23.81 -13.88 9.62
C PRO A 319 22.65 -14.52 8.85
N CYS A 320 22.49 -14.16 7.58
CA CYS A 320 21.45 -14.72 6.73
C CYS A 320 21.55 -16.24 6.49
N ASN A 321 22.66 -16.88 6.84
CA ASN A 321 22.74 -18.35 6.94
C ASN A 321 21.70 -18.96 7.90
N ARG A 322 21.19 -18.15 8.84
CA ARG A 322 20.20 -18.57 9.84
C ARG A 322 18.75 -18.48 9.36
N VAL A 323 18.45 -17.70 8.31
CA VAL A 323 17.10 -17.63 7.72
C VAL A 323 17.13 -18.29 6.34
N GLN A 324 16.84 -19.58 6.31
CA GLN A 324 16.92 -20.40 5.12
C GLN A 324 15.55 -20.58 4.49
N LEU A 325 15.41 -20.16 3.24
CA LEU A 325 14.23 -20.43 2.42
C LEU A 325 14.58 -21.50 1.39
N ASN A 326 14.05 -22.71 1.59
CA ASN A 326 14.27 -23.87 0.74
C ASN A 326 13.12 -24.01 -0.26
N PHE A 327 13.44 -23.96 -1.55
CA PHE A 327 12.47 -24.08 -2.62
C PHE A 327 12.56 -25.46 -3.27
N ALA A 328 11.40 -26.11 -3.41
CA ALA A 328 11.30 -27.42 -4.06
C ALA A 328 11.76 -27.38 -5.52
N SER A 329 12.27 -28.51 -6.03
CA SER A 329 12.56 -28.66 -7.45
C SER A 329 11.27 -28.53 -8.27
N GLY A 330 11.35 -27.86 -9.43
CA GLY A 330 10.19 -27.69 -10.30
C GLY A 330 9.25 -26.52 -9.95
N VAL A 331 9.59 -25.66 -8.99
CA VAL A 331 8.98 -24.31 -8.90
C VAL A 331 9.44 -23.52 -10.13
N HIS A 332 8.72 -23.72 -11.24
CA HIS A 332 9.02 -23.13 -12.54
C HIS A 332 8.69 -21.65 -12.51
N GLY A 333 9.71 -20.81 -12.33
CA GLY A 333 9.68 -19.47 -12.89
C GLY A 333 10.37 -18.43 -12.05
N VAL A 334 10.07 -18.39 -10.75
CA VAL A 334 10.43 -17.24 -9.91
C VAL A 334 10.27 -17.61 -8.44
N THR A 335 11.20 -17.21 -7.59
CA THR A 335 11.06 -17.37 -6.13
C THR A 335 10.53 -16.10 -5.48
N PHE A 336 11.10 -14.95 -5.81
CA PHE A 336 10.53 -13.65 -5.50
C PHE A 336 10.16 -12.94 -6.80
N ALA A 337 8.86 -12.76 -7.04
CA ALA A 337 8.35 -12.02 -8.20
C ALA A 337 8.04 -10.60 -7.78
N VAL A 338 8.79 -9.64 -8.33
CA VAL A 338 8.67 -8.22 -8.00
C VAL A 338 8.21 -7.49 -9.27
N PRO A 339 6.89 -7.36 -9.50
CA PRO A 339 6.35 -6.67 -10.67
C PRO A 339 6.39 -5.14 -10.55
N THR A 340 6.47 -4.62 -9.33
CA THR A 340 6.45 -3.19 -9.00
C THR A 340 7.72 -2.79 -8.24
N THR A 341 7.94 -1.51 -7.97
CA THR A 341 9.05 -1.06 -7.12
C THR A 341 8.94 -1.73 -5.75
N PHE A 342 10.03 -2.29 -5.22
CA PHE A 342 10.06 -2.95 -3.92
C PHE A 342 11.14 -2.35 -3.03
N LYS A 343 10.80 -2.11 -1.75
CA LYS A 343 11.67 -1.34 -0.86
C LYS A 343 12.96 -2.07 -0.50
N ASN A 344 12.85 -3.32 -0.03
CA ASN A 344 14.03 -4.06 0.44
C ASN A 344 13.82 -5.56 0.60
N LEU A 345 14.78 -6.36 0.11
CA LEU A 345 14.96 -7.77 0.47
C LEU A 345 16.34 -7.95 1.12
N LYS A 346 16.41 -8.38 2.39
CA LYS A 346 17.70 -8.54 3.09
C LYS A 346 17.70 -9.70 4.07
N GLY A 347 18.89 -10.21 4.39
CA GLY A 347 19.07 -11.12 5.52
C GLY A 347 18.53 -12.53 5.29
N LEU A 348 18.42 -12.97 4.03
CA LEU A 348 17.87 -14.28 3.66
C LEU A 348 18.89 -15.13 2.90
N ARG A 349 18.88 -16.43 3.18
CA ARG A 349 19.50 -17.46 2.34
C ARG A 349 18.43 -18.16 1.53
N LEU A 350 18.55 -18.12 0.22
CA LEU A 350 17.65 -18.74 -0.74
C LEU A 350 18.33 -19.98 -1.31
N ASN A 351 17.80 -21.16 -0.98
CA ASN A 351 18.30 -22.44 -1.46
C ASN A 351 17.35 -23.00 -2.52
N SER A 352 17.92 -23.41 -3.65
CA SER A 352 17.21 -24.20 -4.66
C SER A 352 17.58 -25.66 -4.52
N LEU A 353 16.59 -26.55 -4.53
CA LEU A 353 16.78 -28.00 -4.60
C LEU A 353 16.96 -28.51 -6.06
N GLY A 354 17.25 -27.61 -7.00
CA GLY A 354 17.56 -27.90 -8.40
C GLY A 354 16.46 -27.54 -9.41
N GLY A 355 16.71 -27.83 -10.69
CA GLY A 355 15.80 -27.54 -11.81
C GLY A 355 16.07 -26.20 -12.51
N SER A 356 15.10 -25.72 -13.30
CA SER A 356 15.20 -24.47 -14.08
C SER A 356 14.79 -23.21 -13.29
N SER A 357 14.97 -23.24 -11.97
CA SER A 357 14.42 -22.26 -11.03
C SER A 357 15.25 -20.97 -10.96
N ARG A 358 14.58 -19.86 -10.61
CA ARG A 358 15.21 -18.54 -10.48
C ARG A 358 15.05 -18.02 -9.05
N GLY A 359 16.14 -17.58 -8.41
CA GLY A 359 16.12 -17.16 -7.00
C GLY A 359 15.42 -15.82 -6.81
N LEU A 360 15.63 -14.88 -7.73
CA LEU A 360 14.93 -13.61 -7.73
C LEU A 360 14.65 -13.19 -9.16
N TYR A 361 13.42 -12.76 -9.43
CA TYR A 361 13.02 -12.30 -10.75
C TYR A 361 12.08 -11.12 -10.65
N ALA A 362 12.43 -10.04 -11.33
CA ALA A 362 11.58 -8.89 -11.45
C ALA A 362 11.27 -8.65 -12.92
N PRO A 363 10.05 -9.02 -13.36
CA PRO A 363 9.57 -8.63 -14.67
C PRO A 363 9.08 -7.19 -14.60
N ARG A 364 9.78 -6.25 -15.27
CA ARG A 364 9.31 -4.87 -15.46
C ARG A 364 9.22 -4.00 -14.19
N ALA A 365 9.94 -4.32 -13.12
CA ALA A 365 9.98 -3.42 -11.95
C ALA A 365 10.85 -2.20 -12.25
N ALA A 366 10.34 -0.99 -12.03
CA ALA A 366 11.11 0.23 -12.29
C ALA A 366 12.42 0.30 -11.47
N ALA A 367 12.41 -0.18 -10.23
CA ALA A 367 13.60 -0.43 -9.41
C ALA A 367 13.29 -1.43 -8.29
N ALA A 368 14.08 -2.49 -8.17
CA ALA A 368 14.02 -3.39 -7.02
C ALA A 368 15.33 -3.23 -6.22
N ASN A 369 15.25 -2.61 -5.05
CA ASN A 369 16.39 -2.58 -4.13
C ASN A 369 16.43 -3.92 -3.39
N VAL A 370 17.31 -4.79 -3.86
CA VAL A 370 17.49 -6.13 -3.34
C VAL A 370 18.72 -6.05 -2.47
N GLY A 371 18.51 -5.55 -1.26
CA GLY A 371 19.58 -5.09 -0.41
C GLY A 371 20.60 -6.15 0.02
N GLY A 372 21.44 -5.68 0.95
CA GLY A 372 22.47 -6.40 1.69
C GLY A 372 22.15 -7.82 2.15
N GLN A 373 23.19 -8.64 2.30
CA GLN A 373 23.18 -9.87 3.11
C GLN A 373 22.26 -10.97 2.56
N LEU A 374 22.41 -11.27 1.27
CA LEU A 374 21.69 -12.38 0.64
C LEU A 374 22.64 -13.51 0.26
N ILE A 375 22.15 -14.74 0.33
CA ILE A 375 22.85 -15.92 -0.19
C ILE A 375 21.93 -16.62 -1.18
N PHE A 376 22.40 -16.87 -2.39
CA PHE A 376 21.76 -17.67 -3.42
C PHE A 376 22.55 -18.97 -3.60
N HIS A 377 21.93 -20.10 -3.30
CA HIS A 377 22.58 -21.41 -3.35
C HIS A 377 21.87 -22.37 -4.32
N GLY A 378 22.59 -22.87 -5.32
CA GLY A 378 22.11 -23.96 -6.20
C GLY A 378 21.05 -23.57 -7.24
N TRP A 379 20.93 -22.29 -7.58
CA TRP A 379 19.90 -21.80 -8.52
C TRP A 379 20.32 -21.98 -9.98
N ALA A 380 19.37 -22.24 -10.90
CA ALA A 380 19.70 -22.10 -12.32
C ALA A 380 20.02 -20.65 -12.67
N VAL A 381 19.26 -19.70 -12.13
CA VAL A 381 19.60 -18.28 -12.17
C VAL A 381 19.44 -17.69 -10.77
N GLY A 382 20.51 -17.17 -10.16
CA GLY A 382 20.43 -16.54 -8.85
C GLY A 382 19.52 -15.32 -8.88
N VAL A 383 19.91 -14.30 -9.64
CA VAL A 383 19.13 -13.08 -9.90
C VAL A 383 18.90 -12.92 -11.39
N TYR A 384 17.64 -12.74 -11.78
CA TYR A 384 17.23 -12.48 -13.16
C TYR A 384 16.58 -11.09 -13.30
N ALA A 385 17.35 -10.16 -13.84
CA ALA A 385 16.91 -8.83 -14.26
C ALA A 385 16.30 -8.91 -15.65
N ALA A 386 15.01 -8.57 -15.79
CA ALA A 386 14.31 -8.65 -17.07
C ALA A 386 13.50 -7.39 -17.37
N SER A 387 13.43 -7.03 -18.66
CA SER A 387 12.45 -6.08 -19.21
C SER A 387 12.47 -4.70 -18.55
N GLN A 388 13.58 -3.98 -18.67
CA GLN A 388 13.82 -2.61 -18.17
C GLN A 388 13.91 -2.49 -16.65
N THR A 389 14.13 -3.61 -15.95
CA THR A 389 14.32 -3.57 -14.50
C THR A 389 15.69 -3.04 -14.10
N ILE A 390 15.75 -2.29 -12.99
CA ILE A 390 16.99 -1.95 -12.27
C ILE A 390 17.07 -2.79 -11.00
N PHE A 391 18.15 -3.55 -10.84
CA PHE A 391 18.48 -4.27 -9.60
C PHE A 391 19.69 -3.65 -8.92
N ASP A 392 19.57 -3.41 -7.62
CA ASP A 392 20.69 -3.00 -6.77
C ASP A 392 20.95 -4.10 -5.75
N LEU A 393 22.09 -4.78 -5.89
CA LEU A 393 22.56 -5.84 -5.00
C LEU A 393 23.71 -5.36 -4.15
N THR A 394 23.56 -5.42 -2.84
CA THR A 394 24.65 -5.12 -1.89
C THR A 394 25.02 -6.41 -1.16
N THR A 395 26.31 -6.68 -1.00
CA THR A 395 26.83 -7.81 -0.19
C THR A 395 26.15 -9.18 -0.37
N ALA A 396 25.90 -9.61 -1.62
CA ALA A 396 25.24 -10.88 -1.94
C ALA A 396 26.21 -12.00 -2.32
N TYR A 397 25.98 -13.22 -1.86
CA TYR A 397 26.75 -14.41 -2.21
C TYR A 397 25.96 -15.30 -3.16
N PHE A 398 26.60 -15.73 -4.24
CA PHE A 398 26.07 -16.70 -5.19
C PHE A 398 26.99 -17.91 -5.16
N TYR A 399 26.45 -19.07 -4.82
CA TYR A 399 27.23 -20.29 -4.68
C TYR A 399 26.55 -21.45 -5.43
N GLY A 400 27.26 -22.06 -6.37
CA GLY A 400 26.76 -23.23 -7.10
C GLY A 400 25.59 -22.94 -8.07
N CYS A 401 25.40 -21.69 -8.50
CA CYS A 401 24.35 -21.35 -9.45
C CYS A 401 24.77 -21.62 -10.91
N THR A 402 23.86 -22.03 -11.81
CA THR A 402 24.20 -22.12 -13.25
C THR A 402 24.54 -20.73 -13.81
N THR A 403 23.73 -19.72 -13.50
CA THR A 403 24.06 -18.31 -13.73
C THR A 403 23.83 -17.52 -12.46
N ALA A 404 24.83 -16.78 -11.96
CA ALA A 404 24.64 -16.01 -10.73
C ALA A 404 23.73 -14.80 -10.97
N VAL A 405 24.08 -13.95 -11.94
CA VAL A 405 23.30 -12.78 -12.34
C VAL A 405 23.05 -12.81 -13.84
N LEU A 406 21.79 -12.78 -14.24
CA LEU A 406 21.37 -12.66 -15.65
C LEU A 406 20.65 -11.33 -15.85
N GLY A 407 21.13 -10.53 -16.80
CA GLY A 407 20.43 -9.35 -17.31
C GLY A 407 19.82 -9.63 -18.68
N TYR A 408 18.58 -9.23 -18.88
CA TYR A 408 17.87 -9.30 -20.15
C TYR A 408 17.07 -8.03 -20.41
N MET A 409 17.55 -7.18 -21.31
CA MET A 409 17.03 -5.81 -21.53
C MET A 409 16.95 -5.00 -20.22
N SER A 410 17.92 -5.10 -19.31
CA SER A 410 17.82 -4.59 -17.94
C SER A 410 19.12 -3.98 -17.42
N LYS A 411 19.07 -3.32 -16.25
CA LYS A 411 20.24 -2.86 -15.51
C LYS A 411 20.41 -3.65 -14.20
N ALA A 412 21.63 -4.07 -13.88
CA ALA A 412 21.95 -4.63 -12.56
C ALA A 412 23.23 -4.00 -12.02
N ASN A 413 23.21 -3.57 -10.76
CA ASN A 413 24.34 -3.03 -10.03
C ASN A 413 24.70 -3.99 -8.91
N LEU A 414 25.91 -4.54 -8.94
CA LEU A 414 26.50 -5.30 -7.85
C LEU A 414 27.46 -4.37 -7.14
N TYR A 415 27.13 -4.01 -5.90
CA TYR A 415 27.96 -3.17 -5.04
C TYR A 415 28.93 -4.02 -4.21
N THR A 416 29.74 -3.34 -3.40
CA THR A 416 30.83 -3.94 -2.61
C THR A 416 30.38 -5.17 -1.81
N GLY A 417 31.26 -6.18 -1.79
CA GLY A 417 31.08 -7.40 -0.99
C GLY A 417 30.21 -8.47 -1.64
N CYS A 418 29.90 -8.34 -2.94
CA CYS A 418 29.32 -9.43 -3.71
C CYS A 418 30.37 -10.52 -4.00
N VAL A 419 29.98 -11.78 -3.87
CA VAL A 419 30.85 -12.94 -4.12
C VAL A 419 30.11 -13.92 -4.99
N ILE A 420 30.71 -14.31 -6.11
CA ILE A 420 30.16 -15.26 -7.06
C ILE A 420 31.13 -16.44 -7.16
N SER A 421 30.69 -17.61 -6.72
CA SER A 421 31.55 -18.78 -6.65
C SER A 421 30.88 -20.05 -7.13
N LYS A 422 31.66 -20.92 -7.78
CA LYS A 422 31.20 -22.22 -8.30
C LYS A 422 30.01 -22.11 -9.25
N CYS A 423 29.90 -21.01 -9.98
CA CYS A 423 28.86 -20.83 -10.97
C CYS A 423 29.31 -21.30 -12.35
N THR A 424 28.40 -21.83 -13.18
CA THR A 424 28.76 -22.08 -14.59
C THR A 424 29.03 -20.75 -15.29
N THR A 425 28.19 -19.75 -15.05
CA THR A 425 28.40 -18.38 -15.50
C THR A 425 28.19 -17.43 -14.32
N GLY A 426 29.14 -16.54 -14.05
CA GLY A 426 28.97 -15.54 -13.01
C GLY A 426 27.93 -14.51 -13.42
N ILE A 427 28.34 -13.54 -14.23
CA ILE A 427 27.46 -12.50 -14.75
C ILE A 427 27.18 -12.76 -16.24
N ASN A 428 25.91 -12.72 -16.63
CA ASN A 428 25.48 -12.87 -18.01
C ASN A 428 24.61 -11.66 -18.44
N ALA A 429 25.08 -10.82 -19.35
CA ALA A 429 24.33 -9.67 -19.87
C ALA A 429 23.84 -9.95 -21.30
N GLN A 430 22.52 -9.90 -21.50
CA GLN A 430 21.88 -10.21 -22.77
C GLN A 430 20.93 -9.09 -23.22
N ARG A 431 20.69 -9.04 -24.54
CA ARG A 431 19.66 -8.21 -25.18
C ARG A 431 19.66 -6.74 -24.77
N GLY A 432 20.82 -6.10 -24.71
CA GLY A 432 20.92 -4.66 -24.38
C GLY A 432 21.01 -4.39 -22.88
N SER A 433 21.40 -5.38 -22.08
CA SER A 433 21.54 -5.19 -20.64
C SER A 433 22.85 -4.51 -20.25
N TYR A 434 22.82 -3.72 -19.20
CA TYR A 434 23.99 -3.09 -18.61
C TYR A 434 24.20 -3.60 -17.18
N ILE A 435 25.32 -4.26 -16.92
CA ILE A 435 25.65 -4.76 -15.58
C ILE A 435 26.90 -4.06 -15.06
N PHE A 436 26.74 -3.36 -13.95
CA PHE A 436 27.82 -2.71 -13.21
C PHE A 436 28.21 -3.60 -12.03
N SER A 437 29.49 -3.89 -11.87
CA SER A 437 30.01 -4.76 -10.82
C SER A 437 31.19 -4.10 -10.11
N ASN A 438 30.98 -3.57 -8.92
CA ASN A 438 32.03 -2.96 -8.10
C ASN A 438 32.57 -3.94 -7.06
N SER A 439 33.87 -4.23 -7.12
CA SER A 439 34.55 -5.06 -6.12
C SER A 439 33.92 -6.45 -5.91
N THR A 440 33.33 -7.03 -6.97
CA THR A 440 32.79 -8.40 -6.94
C THR A 440 33.93 -9.41 -7.00
N VAL A 441 33.90 -10.37 -6.09
CA VAL A 441 34.85 -11.49 -6.08
C VAL A 441 34.30 -12.63 -6.92
N PHE A 442 35.10 -13.11 -7.87
CA PHE A 442 34.79 -14.29 -8.67
C PHE A 442 35.73 -15.44 -8.31
N ARG A 443 35.18 -16.65 -8.10
CA ARG A 443 36.01 -17.83 -7.78
C ARG A 443 35.43 -19.11 -8.36
N ALA A 444 36.28 -19.89 -9.02
CA ALA A 444 35.95 -21.24 -9.48
C ALA A 444 34.66 -21.30 -10.32
N ASN A 445 34.37 -20.24 -11.07
CA ASN A 445 33.30 -20.25 -12.06
C ASN A 445 33.85 -20.83 -13.38
N THR A 446 33.00 -21.45 -14.19
CA THR A 446 33.43 -21.85 -15.55
C THR A 446 33.67 -20.62 -16.43
N THR A 447 32.87 -19.57 -16.22
CA THR A 447 33.02 -18.27 -16.88
C THR A 447 32.58 -17.17 -15.91
N ASP A 448 33.45 -16.21 -15.61
CA ASP A 448 33.12 -15.13 -14.67
C ASP A 448 32.11 -14.13 -15.25
N THR A 449 32.30 -13.74 -16.52
CA THR A 449 31.46 -12.76 -17.21
C THR A 449 31.16 -13.19 -18.64
N SER A 450 29.91 -13.05 -19.08
CA SER A 450 29.46 -13.22 -20.47
C SER A 450 28.54 -12.06 -20.86
N PRO A 451 28.94 -11.16 -21.78
CA PRO A 451 30.23 -11.11 -22.45
C PRO A 451 31.41 -10.86 -21.51
N ALA A 452 32.63 -10.92 -22.04
CA ALA A 452 33.81 -10.57 -21.26
C ALA A 452 33.70 -9.16 -20.69
N LEU A 453 34.31 -8.94 -19.53
CA LEU A 453 34.35 -7.64 -18.87
C LEU A 453 34.84 -6.53 -19.81
N ASN A 454 34.16 -5.38 -19.77
CA ASN A 454 34.42 -4.20 -20.60
C ASN A 454 34.33 -4.45 -22.12
N THR A 455 33.62 -5.49 -22.54
CA THR A 455 33.32 -5.76 -23.96
C THR A 455 31.82 -5.73 -24.25
N ALA A 456 31.45 -5.37 -25.48
CA ALA A 456 30.07 -5.45 -25.94
C ALA A 456 29.65 -6.91 -26.16
N GLY A 457 28.41 -7.24 -25.80
CA GLY A 457 27.90 -8.59 -25.82
C GLY A 457 27.40 -9.08 -27.17
N PHE A 458 26.82 -10.28 -27.16
CA PHE A 458 26.37 -11.03 -28.34
C PHE A 458 25.46 -10.25 -29.32
N ASN A 459 24.85 -9.16 -28.88
CA ASN A 459 23.98 -8.32 -29.71
C ASN A 459 24.52 -6.89 -29.93
N GLY A 460 25.79 -6.62 -29.59
CA GLY A 460 26.42 -5.30 -29.69
C GLY A 460 25.86 -4.23 -28.73
N GLN A 461 24.90 -4.57 -27.88
CA GLN A 461 24.20 -3.60 -27.00
C GLN A 461 24.29 -3.96 -25.51
N SER A 462 24.71 -5.18 -25.17
CA SER A 462 24.87 -5.59 -23.77
C SER A 462 26.28 -5.28 -23.28
N TYR A 463 26.47 -4.85 -22.03
CA TYR A 463 27.77 -4.44 -21.52
C TYR A 463 27.92 -4.80 -20.04
N ILE A 464 29.10 -5.28 -19.66
CA ILE A 464 29.48 -5.51 -18.26
C ILE A 464 30.67 -4.61 -17.96
N THR A 465 30.62 -3.88 -16.86
CA THR A 465 31.73 -3.04 -16.42
C THR A 465 31.99 -3.17 -14.94
N THR A 466 33.20 -2.82 -14.52
CA THR A 466 33.64 -2.80 -13.13
C THR A 466 34.30 -1.48 -12.80
N SER A 467 34.15 -1.04 -11.55
CA SER A 467 34.96 0.04 -10.97
C SER A 467 36.05 -0.51 -10.07
#